data_AF-G5S9U7-F1
#
_entry.id   AF-G5S9U7-F1
#
_cell.length_a   1.000
_cell.length_b   1.000
_cell.length_c   1.000
_cell.angle_alpha   90.00
_cell.angle_beta   90.00
_cell.angle_gamma   90.00
#
_symmetry.space_group_name_H-M   'P 1'
#
loop_
_entity.id
_entity.type
_entity.pdbx_description
1 polymer ?
#
loop_
_entity_poly.entity_id
_entity_poly.type
_entity_poly.pdbx_seq_one_letter_code
_entity_poly.pdbx_strand_id
1 'polypeptide(L)' 'MMKTSVRIGAFEIDDAELHGESPGERTLTIPCKSDPDVNNPL' A
#
# COMPACT_ATOMS: atom_id res chain seq x y z
N MET A 1 4.41 0.08 12.12
CA MET A 1 3.30 0.14 11.14
C MET A 1 2.71 -1.25 11.02
N MET A 2 1.40 -1.38 11.20
CA MET A 2 0.71 -2.67 11.07
C MET A 2 0.26 -2.79 9.62
N LYS A 3 0.92 -3.65 8.84
CA LYS A 3 0.46 -3.99 7.48
C LYS A 3 -0.98 -4.47 7.55
N THR A 4 -1.82 -3.89 6.72
CA THR A 4 -3.24 -4.24 6.60
C THR A 4 -3.45 -4.85 5.22
N SER A 5 -4.13 -5.99 5.17
CA SER A 5 -4.58 -6.53 3.89
C SER A 5 -5.94 -5.96 3.52
N VAL A 6 -6.10 -5.57 2.25
CA VAL A 6 -7.40 -5.13 1.71
C VAL A 6 -7.77 -5.98 0.53
N ARG A 7 -9.04 -6.41 0.51
CA ARG A 7 -9.61 -7.25 -0.54
C ARG A 7 -10.52 -6.41 -1.43
N ILE A 8 -10.22 -6.38 -2.73
CA ILE A 8 -10.99 -5.65 -3.74
C ILE A 8 -11.46 -6.68 -4.77
N GLY A 9 -12.73 -7.06 -4.69
CA GLY A 9 -13.28 -8.16 -5.49
C GLY A 9 -12.54 -9.47 -5.22
N ALA A 10 -11.88 -10.01 -6.25
CA ALA A 10 -11.08 -11.23 -6.16
C ALA A 10 -9.59 -10.99 -5.82
N PHE A 11 -9.14 -9.73 -5.77
CA PHE A 11 -7.74 -9.35 -5.53
C PHE A 11 -7.49 -9.00 -4.06
N GLU A 12 -6.27 -9.26 -3.59
CA GLU A 12 -5.81 -8.94 -2.23
C GLU A 12 -4.53 -8.10 -2.31
N ILE A 13 -4.42 -7.09 -1.45
CA ILE A 13 -3.29 -6.16 -1.39
C ILE A 13 -2.67 -6.26 0.01
N ASP A 14 -1.47 -6.82 0.11
CA ASP A 14 -0.75 -7.04 1.38
C ASP A 14 0.12 -5.86 1.85
N ASP A 15 0.41 -4.91 0.95
CA ASP A 15 1.29 -3.78 1.24
C ASP A 15 0.55 -2.52 1.70
N ALA A 16 -0.75 -2.60 1.94
CA ALA A 16 -1.52 -1.44 2.34
C ALA A 16 -1.28 -1.05 3.81
N GLU A 17 -1.28 0.26 4.06
CA GLU A 17 -1.15 0.86 5.37
C GLU A 17 -2.44 1.62 5.71
N LEU A 18 -3.05 1.29 6.86
CA LEU A 18 -4.25 1.96 7.34
C LEU A 18 -3.86 3.05 8.35
N HIS A 19 -4.28 4.28 8.08
CA HIS A 19 -4.08 5.44 8.95
C HIS A 19 -5.42 5.90 9.51
N GLY A 20 -5.41 6.39 10.76
CA GLY A 20 -6.61 6.88 11.45
C GLY A 20 -7.38 5.76 12.16
N GLU A 21 -7.89 6.04 13.35
CA GLU A 21 -8.60 5.08 14.20
C GLU A 21 -10.13 5.21 14.04
N SER A 22 -10.61 6.45 13.89
CA SER A 22 -12.02 6.83 13.82
C SER A 22 -12.67 6.49 12.46
N PRO A 23 -13.91 6.00 12.44
CA PRO A 23 -14.68 5.88 11.20
C PRO A 23 -14.88 7.27 10.56
N GLY A 24 -14.47 7.42 9.30
CA GLY A 24 -14.49 8.69 8.56
C GLY A 24 -13.13 9.37 8.40
N GLU A 25 -12.16 9.05 9.26
CA GLU A 25 -10.76 9.54 9.16
C GLU A 25 -9.80 8.47 8.63
N ARG A 26 -10.32 7.24 8.45
CA ARG A 26 -9.55 6.10 7.96
C ARG A 26 -9.10 6.33 6.53
N THR A 27 -7.79 6.46 6.36
CA THR A 27 -7.14 6.58 5.05
C THR A 27 -6.31 5.34 4.80
N LEU A 28 -6.54 4.66 3.67
CA LEU A 28 -5.74 3.54 3.23
C LEU A 28 -4.69 4.05 2.23
N THR A 29 -3.42 3.85 2.55
CA THR A 29 -2.29 4.22 1.69
C THR A 29 -1.68 2.94 1.13
N ILE A 30 -1.49 2.87 -0.18
CA ILE A 30 -0.74 1.77 -0.81
C ILE A 30 0.57 2.39 -1.30
N PRO A 31 1.71 2.09 -0.67
CA PRO A 31 2.98 2.63 -1.08
C PRO A 31 3.36 2.06 -2.45
N CYS A 32 3.55 2.95 -3.43
CA CYS A 32 4.13 2.58 -4.70
C CYS A 32 5.66 2.48 -4.54
N LYS A 33 6.17 1.30 -4.20
CA LYS A 33 7.59 1.00 -4.40
C LYS A 33 7.79 0.56 -5.84
N SER A 34 8.16 1.50 -6.70
CA SER A 34 8.87 1.17 -7.92
C SER A 34 10.22 0.58 -7.50
N ASP A 35 10.58 -0.62 -7.95
CA ASP A 35 11.94 -1.12 -7.77
C ASP A 35 12.92 -0.07 -8.32
N PRO A 36 13.88 0.41 -7.51
CA PRO A 36 14.91 1.28 -8.04
C PRO A 36 15.92 0.42 -8.81
N ASP A 37 15.65 0.09 -10.08
CA ASP A 37 16.68 0.03 -11.15
C ASP A 37 16.12 -0.41 -12.51
N VAL A 38 16.28 0.43 -13.53
CA VAL A 38 16.80 0.05 -14.88
C VAL A 38 17.10 1.30 -15.73
N ASN A 39 17.90 2.24 -15.23
CA ASN A 39 18.40 3.36 -16.05
C ASN A 39 19.85 3.76 -15.68
N ASN A 40 20.73 2.78 -15.49
CA ASN A 40 22.18 3.03 -15.51
C ASN A 40 22.80 2.32 -16.72
N PRO A 41 22.88 2.97 -17.90
CA PRO A 41 23.73 2.47 -18.96
C PRO A 41 25.19 2.65 -18.52
N LEU A 42 25.95 1.54 -18.55
CA LEU A 42 27.41 1.54 -18.47
C LEU A 42 28.03 2.40 -19.58
#